data_AF-A0A5J5S3L5-F1
#
_entry.id   AF-A0A5J5S3L5-F1
#
_cell.length_a   1.000
_cell.length_b   1.000
_cell.length_c   1.000
_cell.angle_alpha   90.00
_cell.angle_beta   90.00
_cell.angle_gamma   90.00
#
_symmetry.space_group_name_H-M   'P 1'
#
loop_
_entity.id
_entity.type
_entity.pdbx_description
1 polymer ?
#
loop_
_entity_poly.entity_id
_entity_poly.type
_entity_poly.pdbx_seq_one_letter_code
_entity_poly.pdbx_strand_id
1 'polypeptide(L)'
;MAKGSESGSESDPNGWSRARGLVVKTLVLIGGAFLLKRLTKSTTRWDHAKIVARSLSGEKFSREQASRDPDNYFNFRIFTCPATEMVDGSKVLYFEQAFWRTPQKPFRQRFLMVKPCPKDLKCDVEVSSYAIRDVEDYKNFCDRPRDQRPLPEEVIGDIAEPLTTIYLNRCERGKRCLYEGSTPPGGFPNSWNGATHFTSELMVLKNNEICTWDRGYDDEGNQVWGVKEGPYEFKPAPASSFNACKRWCRLISLVDHSILSYMYKFYCQMKHL
;
A
#
# COMPACT_ATOMS: atom_id res chain seq x y z
N MET A 1 68.53 -56.52 -25.42
CA MET A 1 68.52 -55.20 -24.76
C MET A 1 68.64 -54.15 -25.86
N ALA A 2 67.84 -53.12 -26.02
CA ALA A 2 66.51 -52.71 -25.59
C ALA A 2 66.12 -51.59 -26.58
N LYS A 3 64.87 -51.56 -27.05
CA LYS A 3 64.29 -50.45 -27.83
C LYS A 3 64.16 -49.23 -26.91
N GLY A 4 64.68 -48.08 -27.34
CA GLY A 4 64.34 -46.77 -26.78
C GLY A 4 63.25 -46.12 -27.61
N SER A 5 62.07 -45.94 -27.02
CA SER A 5 60.93 -45.20 -27.57
C SER A 5 60.98 -43.74 -27.10
N GLU A 6 60.68 -42.82 -28.01
CA GLU A 6 60.37 -41.41 -27.73
C GLU A 6 59.13 -41.27 -26.83
N SER A 7 59.07 -40.16 -26.09
CA SER A 7 57.80 -39.49 -25.75
C SER A 7 58.01 -37.98 -25.63
N GLY A 8 57.80 -37.27 -26.75
CA GLY A 8 57.57 -35.83 -26.76
C GLY A 8 56.13 -35.53 -26.34
N SER A 9 55.95 -34.68 -25.33
CA SER A 9 54.64 -34.18 -24.89
C SER A 9 54.24 -32.95 -25.70
N GLU A 10 53.33 -33.10 -26.66
CA GLU A 10 52.64 -31.96 -27.29
C GLU A 10 51.54 -31.44 -26.38
N SER A 11 51.68 -30.18 -25.95
CA SER A 11 50.64 -29.43 -25.25
C SER A 11 49.68 -28.81 -26.26
N ASP A 12 48.43 -29.27 -26.25
CA ASP A 12 47.38 -28.94 -27.21
C ASP A 12 46.78 -27.52 -26.94
N PRO A 13 46.98 -26.52 -27.82
CA PRO A 13 46.61 -25.12 -27.57
C PRO A 13 45.10 -24.84 -27.71
N ASN A 14 44.30 -25.83 -28.13
CA ASN A 14 42.86 -25.70 -28.39
C ASN A 14 41.95 -25.91 -27.16
N GLY A 15 42.49 -26.36 -26.03
CA GLY A 15 41.69 -26.59 -24.81
C GLY A 15 41.16 -25.30 -24.16
N TRP A 16 41.96 -24.23 -24.20
CA TRP A 16 41.66 -22.97 -23.52
C TRP A 16 40.56 -22.14 -24.21
N SER A 17 40.50 -22.19 -25.55
CA SER A 17 39.49 -21.49 -26.35
C SER A 17 38.11 -22.14 -26.22
N ARG A 18 38.05 -23.49 -26.22
CA ARG A 18 36.80 -24.24 -25.98
C ARG A 18 36.27 -24.06 -24.55
N ALA A 19 37.16 -24.06 -23.55
CA ALA A 19 36.78 -23.83 -22.16
C ALA A 19 36.18 -22.43 -21.93
N ARG A 20 36.81 -21.38 -22.50
CA ARG A 20 36.25 -20.01 -22.48
C ARG A 20 34.89 -19.91 -23.18
N GLY A 21 34.72 -20.55 -24.33
CA GLY A 21 33.44 -20.59 -25.04
C GLY A 21 32.33 -21.29 -24.25
N LEU A 22 32.66 -22.35 -23.50
CA LEU A 22 31.73 -23.06 -22.63
C LEU A 22 31.31 -22.20 -21.43
N VAL A 23 32.26 -21.52 -20.78
CA VAL A 23 31.97 -20.63 -19.63
C VAL A 23 31.06 -19.47 -20.05
N VAL A 24 31.31 -18.84 -21.19
CA VAL A 24 30.48 -17.73 -21.69
C VAL A 24 29.06 -18.21 -22.03
N LYS A 25 28.91 -19.36 -22.69
CA LYS A 25 27.59 -19.94 -22.98
C LYS A 25 26.81 -20.26 -21.70
N THR A 26 27.46 -20.83 -20.70
CA THR A 26 26.84 -21.13 -19.41
C THR A 26 26.40 -19.86 -18.68
N LEU A 27 27.21 -18.81 -18.67
CA LEU A 27 26.85 -17.51 -18.08
C LEU A 27 25.67 -16.84 -18.81
N VAL A 28 25.62 -16.91 -20.14
CA VAL A 28 24.49 -16.39 -20.94
C VAL A 28 23.21 -17.18 -20.67
N LEU A 29 23.29 -18.51 -20.56
CA LEU A 29 22.13 -19.35 -20.24
C LEU A 29 21.62 -19.10 -18.82
N ILE A 30 22.50 -18.99 -17.83
CA ILE A 30 22.13 -18.66 -16.44
C ILE A 30 21.55 -17.24 -16.36
N GLY A 31 22.20 -16.27 -17.01
CA GLY A 31 21.72 -14.89 -17.07
C GLY A 31 20.35 -14.78 -17.78
N GLY A 32 20.19 -15.48 -18.90
CA GLY A 32 18.93 -15.56 -19.65
C GLY A 32 17.81 -16.22 -18.85
N ALA A 33 18.09 -17.33 -18.15
CA ALA A 33 17.13 -17.99 -17.27
C ALA A 33 16.73 -17.10 -16.07
N PHE A 34 17.68 -16.35 -15.50
CA PHE A 34 17.41 -15.40 -14.43
C PHE A 34 16.57 -14.21 -14.92
N LEU A 35 16.86 -13.70 -16.12
CA LEU A 35 16.08 -12.64 -16.77
C LEU A 35 14.66 -13.11 -17.07
N LEU A 36 14.51 -14.30 -17.66
CA LEU A 36 13.21 -14.94 -17.93
C LEU A 36 12.41 -15.14 -16.65
N LYS A 37 13.01 -15.71 -15.60
CA LYS A 37 12.35 -15.89 -14.29
C LYS A 37 11.92 -14.56 -13.67
N ARG A 38 12.70 -13.49 -13.88
CA ARG A 38 12.35 -12.14 -13.42
C ARG A 38 11.20 -11.53 -14.24
N LEU A 39 11.16 -11.80 -15.54
CA LEU A 39 10.12 -11.34 -16.45
C LEU A 39 8.82 -12.16 -16.35
N THR A 40 8.89 -13.42 -15.88
CA THR A 40 7.73 -14.32 -15.72
C THR A 40 7.21 -14.41 -14.29
N LYS A 41 7.77 -13.63 -13.34
CA LYS A 41 7.27 -13.62 -11.96
C LYS A 41 5.86 -13.03 -11.91
N SER A 42 4.86 -13.91 -11.94
CA SER A 42 3.45 -13.54 -11.77
C SER A 42 3.24 -12.95 -10.37
N THR A 43 2.54 -11.81 -10.30
CA THR A 43 2.10 -11.24 -9.01
C THR A 43 1.08 -12.17 -8.38
N THR A 44 1.36 -12.60 -7.14
CA THR A 44 0.42 -13.43 -6.38
C THR A 44 -0.68 -12.57 -5.75
N ARG A 45 -1.81 -13.17 -5.34
CA ARG A 45 -2.83 -12.46 -4.55
C ARG A 45 -2.27 -11.90 -3.23
N TRP A 46 -1.25 -12.54 -2.67
CA TRP A 46 -0.50 -12.01 -1.52
C TRP A 46 0.28 -10.73 -1.86
N ASP A 47 0.85 -10.63 -3.06
CA ASP A 47 1.50 -9.40 -3.51
C ASP A 47 0.46 -8.28 -3.71
N HIS A 48 -0.71 -8.61 -4.27
CA HIS A 48 -1.83 -7.68 -4.40
C HIS A 48 -2.31 -7.15 -3.04
N ALA A 49 -2.53 -8.03 -2.07
CA ALA A 49 -2.94 -7.65 -0.71
C ALA A 49 -1.90 -6.71 -0.05
N LYS A 50 -0.60 -6.99 -0.22
CA LYS A 50 0.47 -6.11 0.27
C LYS A 50 0.47 -4.74 -0.39
N ILE A 51 0.19 -4.65 -1.70
CA ILE A 51 0.08 -3.37 -2.42
C ILE A 51 -1.12 -2.58 -1.90
N VAL A 52 -2.28 -3.22 -1.74
CA VAL A 52 -3.49 -2.58 -1.20
C VAL A 52 -3.24 -2.06 0.22
N ALA A 53 -2.72 -2.90 1.12
CA ALA A 53 -2.44 -2.50 2.50
C ALA A 53 -1.48 -1.31 2.60
N ARG A 54 -0.44 -1.28 1.75
CA ARG A 54 0.50 -0.15 1.64
C ARG A 54 -0.16 1.12 1.12
N SER A 55 -1.05 1.00 0.14
CA SER A 55 -1.74 2.14 -0.47
C SER A 55 -2.76 2.76 0.49
N LEU A 56 -3.45 1.92 1.27
CA LEU A 56 -4.37 2.36 2.33
C LEU A 56 -3.62 3.09 3.45
N SER A 57 -2.42 2.64 3.80
CA SER A 57 -1.58 3.22 4.86
C SER A 57 -1.12 4.65 4.56
N GLY A 58 -0.86 5.42 5.61
CA GLY A 58 -0.42 6.82 5.57
C GLY A 58 -1.57 7.81 5.75
N GLU A 59 -1.20 9.04 6.10
CA GLU A 59 -2.12 10.16 6.29
C GLU A 59 -2.57 10.74 4.94
N LYS A 60 -3.89 10.92 4.77
CA LYS A 60 -4.49 11.45 3.55
C LYS A 60 -5.62 12.42 3.89
N PHE A 61 -5.91 13.34 2.96
CA PHE A 61 -6.93 14.37 3.12
C PHE A 61 -7.82 14.48 1.88
N SER A 62 -9.09 14.82 2.10
CA SER A 62 -10.03 15.23 1.03
C SER A 62 -10.02 16.74 0.77
N ARG A 63 -8.93 17.41 1.15
CA ARG A 63 -8.78 18.88 1.10
C ARG A 63 -9.04 19.47 -0.28
N GLU A 64 -8.46 18.89 -1.32
CA GLU A 64 -8.60 19.41 -2.68
C GLU A 64 -10.05 19.29 -3.17
N GLN A 65 -10.70 18.15 -2.90
CA GLN A 65 -12.11 17.94 -3.25
C GLN A 65 -13.02 18.92 -2.49
N ALA A 66 -12.85 19.03 -1.17
CA ALA A 66 -13.63 19.94 -0.34
C ALA A 66 -13.41 21.43 -0.69
N SER A 67 -12.26 21.78 -1.28
CA SER A 67 -12.02 23.15 -1.76
C SER A 67 -12.69 23.39 -3.11
N ARG A 68 -12.83 22.35 -3.94
CA ARG A 68 -13.49 22.40 -5.25
C ARG A 68 -15.01 22.37 -5.14
N ASP A 69 -15.54 21.65 -4.16
CA ASP A 69 -16.97 21.48 -3.92
C ASP A 69 -17.27 21.50 -2.41
N PRO A 70 -17.28 22.70 -1.80
CA PRO A 70 -17.43 22.86 -0.35
C PRO A 70 -18.85 22.59 0.15
N ASP A 71 -19.85 22.61 -0.73
CA ASP A 71 -21.25 22.41 -0.35
C ASP A 71 -21.55 20.92 -0.09
N ASN A 72 -20.84 20.01 -0.78
CA ASN A 72 -21.08 18.57 -0.69
C ASN A 72 -19.98 17.81 0.08
N TYR A 73 -18.76 18.36 0.15
CA TYR A 73 -17.60 17.65 0.70
C TYR A 73 -16.92 18.42 1.82
N PHE A 74 -16.74 17.74 2.96
CA PHE A 74 -15.89 18.23 4.03
C PHE A 74 -14.43 17.84 3.82
N ASN A 75 -13.51 18.66 4.32
CA ASN A 75 -12.11 18.27 4.40
C ASN A 75 -11.91 17.33 5.60
N PHE A 76 -11.82 16.03 5.32
CA PHE A 76 -11.53 14.99 6.28
C PHE A 76 -10.06 14.59 6.22
N ARG A 77 -9.52 14.24 7.38
CA ARG A 77 -8.28 13.48 7.54
C ARG A 77 -8.63 12.01 7.66
N ILE A 78 -7.93 11.15 6.94
CA ILE A 78 -7.82 9.74 7.27
C ILE A 78 -6.39 9.44 7.64
N PHE A 79 -6.19 8.62 8.68
CA PHE A 79 -4.87 8.12 9.03
C PHE A 79 -4.94 6.61 9.27
N THR A 80 -4.22 5.88 8.42
CA THR A 80 -4.15 4.42 8.47
C THR A 80 -2.73 3.97 8.70
N CYS A 81 -2.48 3.00 9.55
CA CYS A 81 -1.16 2.40 9.73
C CYS A 81 -1.23 0.93 10.16
N PRO A 82 -0.17 0.15 9.96
CA PRO A 82 -0.13 -1.23 10.44
C PRO A 82 -0.28 -1.29 11.96
N ALA A 83 -1.19 -2.15 12.42
CA ALA A 83 -1.39 -2.44 13.83
C ALA A 83 -0.80 -3.82 14.19
N THR A 84 -1.10 -4.85 13.40
CA THR A 84 -0.57 -6.20 13.60
C THR A 84 -0.66 -7.04 12.31
N GLU A 85 -0.21 -8.29 12.37
CA GLU A 85 -0.30 -9.30 11.32
C GLU A 85 -0.84 -10.60 11.90
N MET A 86 -1.84 -11.19 11.24
CA MET A 86 -2.41 -12.47 11.63
C MET A 86 -1.46 -13.61 11.26
N VAL A 87 -1.65 -14.78 11.88
CA VAL A 87 -0.83 -15.98 11.65
C VAL A 87 -0.83 -16.41 10.18
N ASP A 88 -1.93 -16.21 9.46
CA ASP A 88 -2.04 -16.54 8.04
C ASP A 88 -1.35 -15.53 7.11
N GLY A 89 -0.80 -14.43 7.65
CA GLY A 89 -0.16 -13.33 6.92
C GLY A 89 -1.08 -12.15 6.60
N SER A 90 -2.36 -12.22 6.97
CA SER A 90 -3.31 -11.11 6.81
C SER A 90 -2.83 -9.88 7.57
N LYS A 91 -2.89 -8.71 6.92
CA LYS A 91 -2.48 -7.45 7.56
C LYS A 91 -3.65 -6.84 8.29
N VAL A 92 -3.46 -6.45 9.54
CA VAL A 92 -4.42 -5.66 10.29
C VAL A 92 -3.90 -4.23 10.37
N LEU A 93 -4.67 -3.29 9.81
CA LEU A 93 -4.38 -1.88 9.85
C LEU A 93 -5.35 -1.21 10.83
N TYR A 94 -4.84 -0.31 11.65
CA TYR A 94 -5.70 0.66 12.31
C TYR A 94 -6.06 1.76 11.30
N PHE A 95 -7.33 2.16 11.29
CA PHE A 95 -7.87 3.26 10.48
C PHE A 95 -8.64 4.22 11.38
N GLU A 96 -8.37 5.52 11.23
CA GLU A 96 -9.19 6.57 11.79
C GLU A 96 -9.56 7.62 10.75
N GLN A 97 -10.71 8.26 10.98
CA GLN A 97 -11.20 9.39 10.20
C GLN A 97 -11.66 10.51 11.14
N ALA A 98 -11.25 11.73 10.82
CA ALA A 98 -11.52 12.93 11.61
C ALA A 98 -11.76 14.15 10.73
N PHE A 99 -12.44 15.16 11.26
CA PHE A 99 -12.43 16.50 10.66
C PHE A 99 -11.01 17.09 10.71
N TRP A 100 -10.57 17.72 9.63
CA TRP A 100 -9.19 18.24 9.55
C TRP A 100 -8.82 19.26 10.63
N ARG A 101 -9.81 20.00 11.16
CA ARG A 101 -9.61 20.99 12.25
C ARG A 101 -9.52 20.37 13.64
N THR A 102 -10.00 19.14 13.79
CA THR A 102 -10.01 18.41 15.06
C THR A 102 -9.50 16.98 14.86
N PRO A 103 -8.26 16.80 14.33
CA PRO A 103 -7.72 15.47 14.04
C PRO A 103 -7.65 14.58 15.29
N GLN A 104 -7.48 15.17 16.46
CA GLN A 104 -7.44 14.51 17.76
C GLN A 104 -8.80 13.95 18.25
N LYS A 105 -9.88 14.21 17.52
CA LYS A 105 -11.24 13.73 17.81
C LYS A 105 -11.78 12.94 16.60
N PRO A 106 -11.23 11.74 16.31
CA PRO A 106 -11.74 10.92 15.23
C PRO A 106 -13.19 10.51 15.51
N PHE A 107 -14.06 10.68 14.52
CA PHE A 107 -15.48 10.28 14.62
C PHE A 107 -15.70 8.85 14.13
N ARG A 108 -14.69 8.23 13.50
CA ARG A 108 -14.72 6.85 13.04
C ARG A 108 -13.35 6.23 13.24
N GLN A 109 -13.31 5.08 13.91
CA GLN A 109 -12.12 4.27 14.14
C GLN A 109 -12.45 2.81 13.81
N ARG A 110 -11.57 2.10 13.09
CA ARG A 110 -11.79 0.71 12.63
C ARG A 110 -10.47 -0.06 12.59
N PHE A 111 -10.56 -1.39 12.70
CA PHE A 111 -9.52 -2.26 12.15
C PHE A 111 -9.88 -2.65 10.72
N LEU A 112 -8.92 -2.56 9.81
CA LEU A 112 -9.02 -3.06 8.45
C LEU A 112 -8.14 -4.30 8.31
N MET A 113 -8.75 -5.43 8.01
CA MET A 113 -8.03 -6.66 7.67
C MET A 113 -7.89 -6.76 6.15
N VAL A 114 -6.65 -6.85 5.68
CA VAL A 114 -6.31 -6.94 4.25
C VAL A 114 -5.65 -8.27 3.97
N LYS A 115 -6.29 -9.10 3.14
CA LYS A 115 -5.82 -10.46 2.82
C LYS A 115 -6.14 -10.83 1.37
N PRO A 116 -5.51 -11.87 0.81
CA PRO A 116 -5.88 -12.41 -0.50
C PRO A 116 -7.35 -12.77 -0.53
N CYS A 117 -8.00 -12.54 -1.67
CA CYS A 117 -9.35 -13.06 -1.83
C CYS A 117 -9.38 -14.60 -1.75
N PRO A 118 -10.43 -15.19 -1.14
CA PRO A 118 -10.69 -16.62 -1.20
C PRO A 118 -10.67 -17.17 -2.64
N LYS A 119 -10.24 -18.41 -2.83
CA LYS A 119 -10.01 -19.00 -4.17
C LYS A 119 -11.30 -19.24 -4.96
N ASP A 120 -12.39 -19.46 -4.25
CA ASP A 120 -13.75 -19.63 -4.74
C ASP A 120 -14.39 -18.31 -5.20
N LEU A 121 -13.84 -17.16 -4.80
CA LEU A 121 -14.30 -15.85 -5.23
C LEU A 121 -13.43 -15.28 -6.37
N LYS A 122 -14.11 -14.62 -7.32
CA LYS A 122 -13.48 -13.92 -8.44
C LYS A 122 -13.07 -12.51 -8.03
N CYS A 123 -12.00 -12.43 -7.25
CA CYS A 123 -11.38 -11.19 -6.77
C CYS A 123 -9.90 -11.40 -6.44
N ASP A 124 -9.15 -10.30 -6.26
CA ASP A 124 -7.73 -10.32 -5.95
C ASP A 124 -7.45 -10.14 -4.45
N VAL A 125 -8.15 -9.20 -3.82
CA VAL A 125 -7.93 -8.80 -2.42
C VAL A 125 -9.26 -8.66 -1.70
N GLU A 126 -9.33 -9.16 -0.47
CA GLU A 126 -10.42 -8.89 0.47
C GLU A 126 -9.97 -7.83 1.47
N VAL A 127 -10.78 -6.79 1.64
CA VAL A 127 -10.60 -5.77 2.68
C VAL A 127 -11.83 -5.78 3.57
N SER A 128 -11.67 -6.26 4.79
CA SER A 128 -12.75 -6.35 5.78
C SER A 128 -12.55 -5.32 6.87
N SER A 129 -13.61 -4.62 7.27
CA SER A 129 -13.59 -3.66 8.38
C SER A 129 -14.27 -4.23 9.62
N TYR A 130 -13.68 -3.95 10.78
CA TYR A 130 -14.14 -4.44 12.07
C TYR A 130 -14.29 -3.28 13.05
N ALA A 131 -15.26 -3.42 13.95
CA ALA A 131 -15.34 -2.59 15.13
C ALA A 131 -14.14 -2.84 16.05
N ILE A 132 -13.89 -1.88 16.93
CA ILE A 132 -12.86 -1.96 17.96
C ILE A 132 -13.60 -1.97 19.29
N ARG A 133 -13.32 -2.94 20.16
CA ARG A 133 -13.98 -3.07 21.46
C ARG A 133 -13.78 -1.82 22.32
N ASP A 134 -12.53 -1.42 22.52
CA ASP A 134 -12.13 -0.31 23.40
C ASP A 134 -11.58 0.88 22.59
N VAL A 135 -12.44 1.53 21.80
CA VAL A 135 -12.06 2.60 20.84
C VAL A 135 -11.22 3.75 21.41
N GLU A 136 -11.34 4.05 22.71
CA GLU A 136 -10.58 5.15 23.32
C GLU A 136 -9.08 4.81 23.46
N ASP A 137 -8.74 3.55 23.72
CA ASP A 137 -7.35 3.09 23.83
C ASP A 137 -6.60 3.15 22.50
N TYR A 138 -7.35 3.22 21.40
CA TYR A 138 -6.84 3.27 20.03
C TYR A 138 -6.80 4.68 19.43
N LYS A 139 -7.35 5.69 20.10
CA LYS A 139 -7.40 7.05 19.58
C LYS A 139 -6.02 7.58 19.19
N ASN A 140 -5.88 8.14 17.99
CA ASN A 140 -4.61 8.63 17.43
C ASN A 140 -3.50 7.55 17.43
N PHE A 141 -3.86 6.27 17.26
CA PHE A 141 -2.92 5.13 17.28
C PHE A 141 -1.71 5.37 16.37
N CYS A 142 -1.93 5.91 15.18
CA CYS A 142 -0.86 6.11 14.20
C CYS A 142 0.10 7.26 14.55
N ASP A 143 -0.34 8.23 15.34
CA ASP A 143 0.47 9.35 15.81
C ASP A 143 1.37 8.95 17.01
N ARG A 144 1.01 7.89 17.76
CA ARG A 144 1.78 7.42 18.93
C ARG A 144 3.05 6.66 18.54
N PRO A 145 4.14 6.73 19.33
CA PRO A 145 5.26 5.78 19.25
C PRO A 145 4.79 4.33 19.38
N ARG A 146 5.50 3.37 18.76
CA ARG A 146 5.07 1.95 18.71
C ARG A 146 4.99 1.29 20.09
N ASP A 147 5.88 1.69 21.00
CA ASP A 147 5.98 1.25 22.39
C ASP A 147 4.88 1.83 23.30
N GLN A 148 4.10 2.80 22.80
CA GLN A 148 2.97 3.41 23.51
C GLN A 148 1.61 3.01 22.91
N ARG A 149 1.62 2.06 21.99
CA ARG A 149 0.41 1.51 21.36
C ARG A 149 0.06 0.17 22.04
N PRO A 150 -1.22 -0.23 22.04
CA PRO A 150 -1.60 -1.59 22.36
C PRO A 150 -0.73 -2.62 21.63
N LEU A 151 -0.35 -3.67 22.32
CA LEU A 151 0.48 -4.76 21.81
C LEU A 151 -0.27 -5.53 20.72
N PRO A 152 0.44 -6.18 19.78
CA PRO A 152 -0.17 -6.99 18.71
C PRO A 152 -1.25 -7.97 19.19
N GLU A 153 -1.06 -8.59 20.35
CA GLU A 153 -1.99 -9.56 20.94
C GLU A 153 -3.26 -8.89 21.48
N GLU A 154 -3.12 -7.70 22.09
CA GLU A 154 -4.23 -6.85 22.52
C GLU A 154 -5.05 -6.39 21.30
N VAL A 155 -4.36 -5.93 20.25
CA VAL A 155 -5.01 -5.56 18.97
C VAL A 155 -5.87 -6.70 18.44
N ILE A 156 -5.36 -7.94 18.45
CA ILE A 156 -6.12 -9.11 17.98
C ILE A 156 -7.32 -9.40 18.88
N GLY A 157 -7.16 -9.29 20.20
CA GLY A 157 -8.23 -9.48 21.18
C GLY A 157 -9.36 -8.43 21.07
N ASP A 158 -9.03 -7.24 20.61
CA ASP A 158 -9.96 -6.10 20.50
C ASP A 158 -10.65 -5.99 19.14
N ILE A 159 -10.32 -6.86 18.18
CA ILE A 159 -11.11 -7.02 16.95
C ILE A 159 -12.50 -7.49 17.35
N ALA A 160 -13.49 -6.61 17.19
CA ALA A 160 -14.87 -6.88 17.56
C ALA A 160 -15.69 -7.30 16.32
N GLU A 161 -16.96 -6.91 16.25
CA GLU A 161 -17.86 -7.35 15.19
C GLU A 161 -17.37 -6.97 13.78
N PRO A 162 -17.50 -7.87 12.78
CA PRO A 162 -17.28 -7.51 11.40
C PRO A 162 -18.35 -6.52 10.93
N LEU A 163 -17.93 -5.47 10.27
CA LEU A 163 -18.82 -4.40 9.81
C LEU A 163 -19.01 -4.45 8.30
N THR A 164 -17.94 -4.69 7.54
CA THR A 164 -18.02 -4.81 6.07
C THR A 164 -16.92 -5.71 5.51
N THR A 165 -17.15 -6.16 4.29
CA THR A 165 -16.13 -6.74 3.42
C THR A 165 -16.26 -6.16 2.01
N ILE A 166 -15.15 -5.65 1.48
CA ILE A 166 -15.00 -5.18 0.11
C ILE A 166 -14.11 -6.15 -0.64
N TYR A 167 -14.57 -6.58 -1.82
CA TYR A 167 -13.81 -7.46 -2.71
C TYR A 167 -13.22 -6.66 -3.85
N LEU A 168 -11.89 -6.47 -3.82
CA LEU A 168 -11.16 -5.68 -4.79
C LEU A 168 -10.66 -6.56 -5.94
N ASN A 169 -10.84 -6.05 -7.15
CA ASN A 169 -10.22 -6.54 -8.36
C ASN A 169 -9.16 -5.55 -8.82
N ARG A 170 -8.08 -6.06 -9.39
CA ARG A 170 -7.11 -5.24 -10.12
C ARG A 170 -7.82 -4.59 -11.30
N CYS A 171 -7.66 -3.28 -11.44
CA CYS A 171 -8.19 -2.56 -12.58
C CYS A 171 -7.52 -2.99 -13.88
N GLU A 172 -8.30 -3.00 -14.95
CA GLU A 172 -7.81 -3.27 -16.30
C GLU A 172 -6.73 -2.26 -16.72
N ARG A 173 -5.85 -2.67 -17.63
CA ARG A 173 -4.80 -1.79 -18.16
C ARG A 173 -5.45 -0.58 -18.83
N GLY A 174 -4.93 0.61 -18.53
CA GLY A 174 -5.45 1.88 -19.07
C GLY A 174 -6.40 2.62 -18.13
N LYS A 175 -7.00 1.93 -17.15
CA LYS A 175 -7.77 2.61 -16.08
C LYS A 175 -6.85 3.43 -15.17
N ARG A 176 -7.40 4.49 -14.57
CA ARG A 176 -6.69 5.33 -13.57
C ARG A 176 -6.40 4.58 -12.27
N CYS A 177 -7.30 3.68 -11.87
CA CYS A 177 -7.17 2.90 -10.65
C CYS A 177 -6.17 1.74 -10.78
N LEU A 178 -5.66 1.30 -9.63
CA LEU A 178 -4.90 0.06 -9.46
C LEU A 178 -5.82 -1.08 -9.03
N TYR A 179 -6.74 -0.79 -8.12
CA TYR A 179 -7.77 -1.72 -7.65
C TYR A 179 -9.09 -0.98 -7.47
N GLU A 180 -10.19 -1.67 -7.71
CA GLU A 180 -11.55 -1.18 -7.49
C GLU A 180 -12.43 -2.33 -6.99
N GLY A 181 -13.43 -1.99 -6.19
CA GLY A 181 -14.41 -2.96 -5.71
C GLY A 181 -15.41 -2.34 -4.75
N SER A 182 -16.40 -3.13 -4.38
CA SER A 182 -17.47 -2.72 -3.50
C SER A 182 -17.86 -3.84 -2.53
N THR A 183 -18.71 -3.49 -1.58
CA THR A 183 -19.53 -4.47 -0.86
C THR A 183 -20.41 -5.26 -1.85
N PRO A 184 -20.79 -6.51 -1.53
CA PRO A 184 -21.79 -7.24 -2.28
C PRO A 184 -23.14 -6.50 -2.40
N PRO A 185 -24.01 -6.91 -3.33
CA PRO A 185 -25.39 -6.42 -3.38
C PRO A 185 -26.10 -6.60 -2.03
N GLY A 186 -26.85 -5.59 -1.60
CA GLY A 186 -27.49 -5.55 -0.28
C GLY A 186 -26.61 -5.00 0.85
N GLY A 187 -25.29 -4.87 0.63
CA GLY A 187 -24.40 -4.24 1.60
C GLY A 187 -24.28 -5.00 2.91
N PHE A 188 -24.10 -4.27 4.01
CA PHE A 188 -24.00 -4.81 5.37
C PHE A 188 -24.95 -4.07 6.32
N PRO A 189 -25.43 -4.71 7.40
CA PRO A 189 -26.30 -4.06 8.39
C PRO A 189 -25.67 -2.79 8.98
N ASN A 190 -26.47 -1.74 9.08
CA ASN A 190 -26.09 -0.50 9.75
C ASN A 190 -27.33 0.22 10.26
N SER A 191 -27.31 0.66 11.51
CA SER A 191 -28.45 1.33 12.17
C SER A 191 -28.23 2.83 12.39
N TRP A 192 -27.28 3.45 11.70
CA TRP A 192 -26.95 4.86 11.90
C TRP A 192 -27.94 5.76 11.17
N ASN A 193 -28.43 6.80 11.84
CA ASN A 193 -29.31 7.84 11.26
C ASN A 193 -30.50 7.26 10.46
N GLY A 194 -31.13 6.19 10.97
CA GLY A 194 -32.29 5.56 10.32
C GLY A 194 -31.97 4.58 9.20
N ALA A 195 -30.69 4.27 8.95
CA ALA A 195 -30.33 3.22 8.01
C ALA A 195 -30.69 1.83 8.56
N THR A 196 -30.87 0.88 7.65
CA THR A 196 -30.93 -0.57 7.93
C THR A 196 -29.70 -1.29 7.40
N HIS A 197 -29.11 -0.76 6.32
CA HIS A 197 -27.90 -1.29 5.71
C HIS A 197 -27.06 -0.17 5.09
N PHE A 198 -25.83 -0.48 4.71
CA PHE A 198 -24.98 0.43 3.99
C PHE A 198 -24.12 -0.29 2.95
N THR A 199 -23.76 0.46 1.91
CA THR A 199 -22.80 0.02 0.90
C THR A 199 -21.50 0.80 1.04
N SER A 200 -20.41 0.16 0.63
CA SER A 200 -19.10 0.79 0.58
C SER A 200 -18.41 0.45 -0.74
N GLU A 201 -17.83 1.45 -1.38
CA GLU A 201 -16.98 1.31 -2.56
C GLU A 201 -15.58 1.82 -2.25
N LEU A 202 -14.56 1.11 -2.74
CA LEU A 202 -13.16 1.48 -2.56
C LEU A 202 -12.43 1.40 -3.90
N MET A 203 -11.79 2.51 -4.28
CA MET A 203 -10.81 2.53 -5.35
C MET A 203 -9.44 2.89 -4.78
N VAL A 204 -8.45 2.08 -5.08
CA VAL A 204 -7.04 2.37 -4.84
C VAL A 204 -6.47 2.91 -6.13
N LEU A 205 -6.03 4.16 -6.13
CA LEU A 205 -5.44 4.82 -7.30
C LEU A 205 -3.92 4.73 -7.27
N LYS A 206 -3.30 5.20 -8.37
CA LYS A 206 -1.86 5.46 -8.39
C LYS A 206 -1.51 6.56 -7.38
N ASN A 207 -0.22 6.70 -7.05
CA ASN A 207 0.30 7.71 -6.13
C ASN A 207 -0.23 7.63 -4.68
N ASN A 208 -0.74 6.47 -4.25
CA ASN A 208 -1.35 6.26 -2.93
C ASN A 208 -2.59 7.14 -2.68
N GLU A 209 -3.28 7.58 -3.73
CA GLU A 209 -4.61 8.17 -3.60
C GLU A 209 -5.65 7.06 -3.44
N ILE A 210 -6.72 7.34 -2.69
CA ILE A 210 -7.84 6.43 -2.55
C ILE A 210 -9.16 7.17 -2.71
N CYS A 211 -10.16 6.50 -3.26
CA CYS A 211 -11.53 6.99 -3.26
C CYS A 211 -12.39 6.03 -2.45
N THR A 212 -13.24 6.56 -1.58
CA THR A 212 -14.16 5.75 -0.75
C THR A 212 -15.56 6.32 -0.83
N TRP A 213 -16.56 5.45 -1.01
CA TRP A 213 -17.96 5.86 -1.04
C TRP A 213 -18.80 5.01 -0.11
N ASP A 214 -19.07 5.54 1.09
CA ASP A 214 -19.95 4.90 2.06
C ASP A 214 -21.33 5.56 2.02
N ARG A 215 -22.39 4.77 1.86
CA ARG A 215 -23.77 5.24 1.80
C ARG A 215 -24.69 4.33 2.59
N GLY A 216 -25.49 4.91 3.47
CA GLY A 216 -26.51 4.18 4.24
C GLY A 216 -27.89 4.35 3.67
N TYR A 217 -28.69 3.30 3.76
CA TYR A 217 -30.02 3.20 3.20
C TYR A 217 -31.00 2.68 4.25
N ASP A 218 -32.22 3.18 4.24
CA ASP A 218 -33.34 2.62 5.02
C ASP A 218 -33.88 1.33 4.35
N ASP A 219 -34.92 0.74 4.94
CA ASP A 219 -35.63 -0.45 4.43
C ASP A 219 -36.40 -0.21 3.13
N GLU A 220 -36.78 1.05 2.85
CA GLU A 220 -37.43 1.48 1.61
C GLU A 220 -36.43 1.70 0.46
N GLY A 221 -35.12 1.70 0.77
CA GLY A 221 -34.03 1.89 -0.19
C GLY A 221 -33.66 3.36 -0.42
N ASN A 222 -34.15 4.29 0.41
CA ASN A 222 -33.75 5.69 0.35
C ASN A 222 -32.37 5.86 1.01
N GLN A 223 -31.49 6.64 0.38
CA GLN A 223 -30.22 7.00 0.99
C GLN A 223 -30.43 8.01 2.12
N VAL A 224 -30.14 7.60 3.36
CA VAL A 224 -30.36 8.41 4.58
C VAL A 224 -29.08 9.07 5.10
N TRP A 225 -27.90 8.54 4.75
CA TRP A 225 -26.62 9.19 5.05
C TRP A 225 -25.55 8.87 4.01
N GLY A 226 -24.47 9.66 4.02
CA GLY A 226 -23.40 9.60 3.02
C GLY A 226 -23.64 10.57 1.87
N VAL A 227 -22.59 10.87 1.11
CA VAL A 227 -22.65 11.86 0.02
C VAL A 227 -23.36 11.27 -1.20
N LYS A 228 -24.21 12.05 -1.86
CA LYS A 228 -24.94 11.64 -3.07
C LYS A 228 -24.14 11.88 -4.37
N GLU A 229 -23.33 12.94 -4.39
CA GLU A 229 -22.61 13.40 -5.58
C GLU A 229 -21.47 12.48 -6.04
N GLY A 230 -20.95 11.63 -5.15
CA GLY A 230 -19.86 10.72 -5.48
C GLY A 230 -18.91 10.40 -4.32
N PRO A 231 -17.87 9.59 -4.57
CA PRO A 231 -16.91 9.18 -3.55
C PRO A 231 -16.12 10.35 -2.95
N TYR A 232 -15.69 10.19 -1.70
CA TYR A 232 -14.62 11.03 -1.15
C TYR A 232 -13.29 10.70 -1.83
N GLU A 233 -12.53 11.71 -2.22
CA GLU A 233 -11.21 11.61 -2.84
C GLU A 233 -10.13 11.96 -1.81
N PHE A 234 -9.37 10.98 -1.35
CA PHE A 234 -8.29 11.17 -0.38
C PHE A 234 -6.93 11.11 -1.03
N LYS A 235 -6.18 12.21 -0.91
CA LYS A 235 -4.80 12.31 -1.39
C LYS A 235 -3.81 12.32 -0.24
N PRO A 236 -2.62 11.70 -0.38
CA PRO A 236 -1.58 11.78 0.64
C PRO A 236 -1.29 13.23 1.01
N ALA A 237 -1.01 13.46 2.29
CA ALA A 237 -0.48 14.74 2.71
C ALA A 237 0.75 15.09 1.86
N PRO A 238 0.89 16.34 1.37
CA PRO A 238 2.12 16.74 0.70
C PRO A 238 3.28 16.46 1.65
N ALA A 239 4.33 15.82 1.13
CA ALA A 239 5.50 15.51 1.95
C ALA A 239 5.95 16.81 2.62
N SER A 240 5.92 16.84 3.96
CA SER A 240 6.44 17.99 4.70
C SER A 240 7.86 18.27 4.21
N SER A 241 8.23 19.55 4.07
CA SER A 241 9.58 19.97 3.69
C SER A 241 10.66 19.33 4.59
N PHE A 242 10.29 18.98 5.83
CA PHE A 242 11.09 18.20 6.77
C PHE A 242 11.34 16.74 6.33
N ASN A 243 10.34 16.03 5.79
CA ASN A 243 10.51 14.66 5.32
C ASN A 243 11.20 14.59 3.96
N ALA A 244 11.02 15.60 3.10
CA ALA A 244 11.82 15.77 1.91
C ALA A 244 13.30 15.94 2.25
N CYS A 245 13.62 16.77 3.25
CA CYS A 245 14.99 16.98 3.72
C CYS A 245 15.64 15.69 4.26
N LYS A 246 14.94 14.88 5.08
CA LYS A 246 15.43 13.58 5.56
C LYS A 246 15.67 12.56 4.44
N ARG A 247 14.80 12.55 3.42
CA ARG A 247 14.93 11.67 2.25
C ARG A 247 16.10 12.10 1.36
N TRP A 248 16.33 13.40 1.22
CA TRP A 248 17.52 13.95 0.55
C TRP A 248 18.80 13.68 1.34
N CYS A 249 18.84 13.84 2.67
CA CYS A 249 20.01 13.51 3.49
C CYS A 249 20.44 12.04 3.37
N ARG A 250 19.49 11.09 3.25
CA ARG A 250 19.82 9.67 2.99
C ARG A 250 20.37 9.41 1.59
N LEU A 251 19.99 10.22 0.60
CA LEU A 251 20.53 10.16 -0.76
C LEU A 251 21.91 10.86 -0.85
N ILE A 252 22.15 11.86 0.00
CA ILE A 252 23.40 12.63 0.06
C ILE A 252 24.53 11.86 0.76
N SER A 253 24.23 10.88 1.63
CA SER A 253 25.29 10.04 2.23
C SER A 253 25.98 9.08 1.24
N LEU A 254 25.66 9.18 -0.06
CA LEU A 254 26.22 8.38 -1.15
C LEU A 254 27.03 9.20 -2.16
N VAL A 255 27.22 10.52 -1.94
CA VAL A 255 27.92 11.39 -2.91
C VAL A 255 28.96 12.27 -2.22
N ASP A 256 30.14 12.33 -2.82
CA ASP A 256 31.38 12.94 -2.35
C ASP A 256 31.24 14.39 -1.84
N HIS A 257 31.94 14.68 -0.74
CA HIS A 257 31.85 15.92 0.05
C HIS A 257 32.23 17.20 -0.73
N SER A 258 32.90 17.06 -1.87
CA SER A 258 33.36 18.17 -2.71
C SER A 258 32.25 18.80 -3.58
N ILE A 259 31.22 18.03 -3.96
CA ILE A 259 30.08 18.51 -4.78
C ILE A 259 29.09 19.32 -3.92
N LEU A 260 29.06 19.04 -2.62
CA LEU A 260 28.16 19.67 -1.63
C LEU A 260 28.35 21.18 -1.49
N SER A 261 29.59 21.70 -1.59
CA SER A 261 29.84 23.14 -1.45
C SER A 261 29.30 23.97 -2.62
N TYR A 262 29.36 23.41 -3.84
CA TYR A 262 28.90 24.09 -5.06
C TYR A 262 27.38 24.09 -5.18
N MET A 263 26.72 22.97 -4.87
CA MET A 263 25.25 22.90 -4.94
C MET A 263 24.56 23.70 -3.83
N TYR A 264 25.16 23.81 -2.64
CA TYR A 264 24.60 24.61 -1.54
C TYR A 264 24.61 26.12 -1.85
N LYS A 265 25.69 26.62 -2.48
CA LYS A 265 25.76 28.01 -2.94
C LYS A 265 24.73 28.31 -4.04
N PHE A 266 24.54 27.39 -4.99
CA PHE A 266 23.58 27.58 -6.08
C PHE A 266 22.12 27.56 -5.60
N TYR A 267 21.79 26.69 -4.65
CA TYR A 267 20.43 26.56 -4.12
C TYR A 267 20.01 27.73 -3.22
N CYS A 268 20.93 28.30 -2.44
CA CYS A 268 20.66 29.51 -1.64
C CYS A 268 20.51 30.77 -2.51
N GLN A 269 21.20 30.85 -3.64
CA GLN A 269 21.18 32.03 -4.51
C GLN A 269 19.89 32.12 -5.35
N MET A 270 19.24 31.00 -5.63
CA MET A 270 17.95 30.95 -6.35
C MET A 270 16.70 31.22 -5.50
N LYS A 271 16.82 31.34 -4.17
CA LYS A 271 15.68 31.64 -3.28
C LYS A 271 15.49 33.14 -2.97
N HIS A 272 16.32 33.99 -3.54
CA HIS A 272 16.24 35.46 -3.40
C HIS A 272 16.04 36.19 -4.74
N LEU A 273 15.50 35.49 -5.75
CA LEU A 273 15.00 36.06 -7.00
C LEU A 273 13.55 35.63 -7.22
#